data_AF-A0A7L5BT85-F1
#
_entry.id   AF-A0A7L5BT85-F1
#
_cell.length_a   1.000
_cell.length_b   1.000
_cell.length_c   1.000
_cell.angle_alpha   90.00
_cell.angle_beta   90.00
_cell.angle_gamma   90.00
#
_symmetry.space_group_name_H-M   'P 1'
#
loop_
_entity.id
_entity.type
_entity.pdbx_description
1 polymer ?
#
loop_
_entity_poly.entity_id
_entity_poly.type
_entity_poly.pdbx_seq_one_letter_code
_entity_poly.pdbx_strand_id
1 'polypeptide(L)'
;MRFSRSGVGRLLVGVLTILGLSGCATEKKAVATGPTPFDRTVVEDCYTVDLFTVAKIEPPGSDVPAEWARLSGKWGSAGWDGKWCHDLYVLKIAANGEVEVMDLHAPYEPWAKPATAFRRKGRISKDGHLRVAHGAVVSEYWLENGRLYGLRKEGSGQLRIAMLPRVNSKLF
;
A
#
# COMPACT_ATOMS: atom_id res chain seq x y z
N MET A 1 38.36 -46.53 -26.09
CA MET A 1 38.87 -46.01 -27.38
C MET A 1 38.79 -44.50 -27.34
N ARG A 2 39.94 -43.83 -27.44
CA ARG A 2 40.07 -42.36 -27.50
C ARG A 2 39.98 -41.93 -28.96
N PHE A 3 39.18 -40.91 -29.27
CA PHE A 3 39.29 -40.18 -30.53
C PHE A 3 39.62 -38.72 -30.25
N SER A 4 40.74 -38.32 -30.83
CA SER A 4 41.36 -37.00 -30.89
C SER A 4 41.08 -36.39 -32.27
N ARG A 5 40.64 -35.12 -32.31
CA ARG A 5 40.79 -34.13 -33.40
C ARG A 5 40.56 -32.75 -32.74
N SER A 6 41.50 -31.81 -32.60
CA SER A 6 42.42 -31.14 -33.53
C SER A 6 41.70 -30.49 -34.71
N GLY A 7 41.46 -29.18 -34.61
CA GLY A 7 40.90 -28.36 -35.68
C GLY A 7 41.05 -26.87 -35.36
N VAL A 8 42.22 -26.32 -35.69
CA VAL A 8 42.53 -24.89 -35.66
C VAL A 8 41.86 -24.21 -36.85
N GLY A 9 41.03 -23.20 -36.59
CA GLY A 9 40.43 -22.35 -37.62
C GLY A 9 40.46 -20.89 -37.18
N ARG A 10 41.53 -20.17 -37.55
CA ARG A 10 41.59 -18.71 -37.49
C ARG A 10 40.61 -18.16 -38.53
N LEU A 11 39.67 -17.30 -38.13
CA LEU A 11 39.00 -16.39 -39.07
C LEU A 11 38.88 -14.98 -38.47
N LEU A 12 39.68 -14.10 -39.08
CA LEU A 12 39.49 -12.68 -39.37
C LEU A 12 38.62 -11.83 -38.42
N VAL A 13 39.35 -10.95 -37.72
CA VAL A 13 38.90 -9.71 -37.11
C VAL A 13 38.25 -8.81 -38.18
N GLY A 14 36.95 -8.60 -38.07
CA GLY A 14 36.21 -7.54 -38.75
C GLY A 14 35.80 -6.49 -37.73
N VAL A 15 36.55 -5.38 -37.66
CA VAL A 15 36.18 -4.20 -36.87
C VAL A 15 35.09 -3.45 -37.65
N LEU A 16 33.84 -3.57 -37.19
CA LEU A 16 32.74 -2.72 -37.64
C LEU A 16 32.62 -1.54 -36.66
N THR A 17 33.18 -0.40 -37.05
CA THR A 17 33.06 0.86 -36.31
C THR A 17 31.65 1.41 -36.49
N ILE A 18 30.76 1.13 -35.55
CA ILE A 18 29.47 1.83 -35.47
C ILE A 18 29.76 3.19 -34.81
N LEU A 19 29.65 4.25 -35.60
CA LEU A 19 29.62 5.64 -35.13
C LEU A 19 28.43 5.79 -34.17
N GLY A 20 28.72 5.71 -32.87
CA GLY A 20 27.79 6.05 -31.82
C GLY A 20 27.49 7.55 -31.89
N LEU A 21 26.33 7.89 -32.44
CA LEU A 21 25.68 9.15 -32.14
C LEU A 21 25.37 9.13 -30.64
N SER A 22 26.29 9.69 -29.84
CA SER A 22 26.05 10.05 -28.45
C SER A 22 25.02 11.17 -28.44
N GLY A 23 23.75 10.82 -28.60
CA GLY A 23 22.67 11.67 -28.16
C GLY A 23 22.88 11.87 -26.68
N CYS A 24 23.21 13.09 -26.27
CA CYS A 24 23.10 13.53 -24.89
C CYS A 24 21.64 13.32 -24.48
N ALA A 25 21.31 12.12 -24.02
CA ALA A 25 20.12 11.87 -23.24
C ALA A 25 20.37 12.63 -21.95
N THR A 26 19.91 13.88 -21.92
CA THR A 26 19.77 14.66 -20.70
C THR A 26 18.96 13.77 -19.76
N GLU A 27 19.64 13.10 -18.83
CA GLU A 27 19.01 12.47 -17.68
C GLU A 27 18.12 13.55 -17.09
N LYS A 28 16.81 13.41 -17.29
CA LYS A 28 15.83 14.23 -16.60
C LYS A 28 16.02 13.86 -15.13
N LYS A 29 16.88 14.63 -14.43
CA LYS A 29 16.95 14.61 -12.98
C LYS A 29 15.52 14.64 -12.49
N ALA A 30 15.13 13.59 -11.78
CA ALA A 30 13.84 13.55 -11.12
C ALA A 30 13.74 14.82 -10.29
N VAL A 31 12.89 15.75 -10.74
CA VAL A 31 12.61 16.97 -10.00
C VAL A 31 11.98 16.48 -8.70
N ALA A 32 12.64 16.75 -7.57
CA ALA A 32 12.07 16.47 -6.27
C ALA A 32 10.75 17.24 -6.17
N THR A 33 9.65 16.54 -6.44
CA THR A 33 8.32 17.06 -6.16
C THR A 33 8.25 17.17 -4.65
N GLY A 34 8.03 18.39 -4.13
CA GLY A 34 7.88 18.60 -2.70
C GLY A 34 6.83 17.68 -2.08
N PRO A 35 6.72 17.66 -0.74
CA PRO A 35 5.83 16.73 -0.04
C PRO A 35 4.39 16.84 -0.58
N THR A 36 3.84 15.68 -0.93
CA THR A 36 2.46 15.54 -1.40
C THR A 36 1.48 15.85 -0.25
N PRO A 37 0.21 16.16 -0.54
CA PRO A 37 -0.80 16.29 0.51
C PRO A 37 -0.91 15.05 1.41
N PHE A 38 -0.58 13.87 0.90
CA PHE A 38 -0.58 12.62 1.64
C PHE A 38 0.59 12.51 2.62
N ASP A 39 1.75 13.07 2.31
CA ASP A 39 2.92 12.98 3.19
C ASP A 39 2.68 13.66 4.55
N ARG A 40 1.79 14.65 4.60
CA ARG A 40 1.39 15.35 5.83
C ARG A 40 0.43 14.56 6.71
N THR A 41 -0.02 13.40 6.26
CA THR A 41 -0.99 12.57 6.98
C THR A 41 -0.33 11.44 7.77
N VAL A 42 0.97 11.21 7.55
CA VAL A 42 1.79 10.29 8.34
C VAL A 42 2.07 10.94 9.69
N VAL A 43 1.67 10.28 10.76
CA VAL A 43 1.81 10.74 12.15
C VAL A 43 2.30 9.52 12.93
N GLU A 44 3.60 9.42 13.18
CA GLU A 44 4.21 8.17 13.66
C GLU A 44 3.64 7.68 15.00
N ASP A 45 3.35 8.64 15.88
CA ASP A 45 2.76 8.46 17.21
C ASP A 45 1.22 8.46 17.21
N CYS A 46 0.56 8.46 16.05
CA CYS A 46 -0.89 8.32 15.99
C CYS A 46 -1.32 7.00 16.63
N TYR A 47 -2.14 7.13 17.67
CA TYR A 47 -2.69 6.02 18.43
C TYR A 47 -4.21 6.06 18.37
N THR A 48 -4.86 4.91 18.16
CA THR A 48 -6.32 4.80 18.11
C THR A 48 -6.91 4.28 19.42
N VAL A 49 -7.37 3.03 19.43
CA VAL A 49 -7.97 2.36 20.58
C VAL A 49 -7.38 0.98 20.74
N ASP A 50 -7.33 0.51 21.97
CA ASP A 50 -7.04 -0.89 22.26
C ASP A 50 -8.27 -1.74 21.95
N LEU A 51 -8.08 -2.81 21.19
CA LEU A 51 -9.11 -3.81 21.01
C LEU A 51 -9.12 -4.75 22.23
N PHE A 52 -10.28 -4.88 22.87
CA PHE A 52 -10.46 -5.86 23.95
C PHE A 52 -10.21 -7.31 23.48
N THR A 53 -10.55 -7.61 22.23
CA THR A 53 -10.30 -8.90 21.60
C THR A 53 -9.27 -8.73 20.49
N VAL A 54 -8.25 -9.58 20.48
CA VAL A 54 -7.25 -9.60 19.41
C VAL A 54 -7.94 -9.83 18.07
N ALA A 55 -7.83 -8.86 17.16
CA ALA A 55 -8.27 -9.01 15.78
C ALA A 55 -7.31 -9.96 15.04
N LYS A 56 -7.78 -11.16 14.73
CA LYS A 56 -7.03 -12.14 13.94
C LYS A 56 -7.04 -11.71 12.46
N ILE A 57 -5.85 -11.66 11.87
CA ILE A 57 -5.66 -11.51 10.43
C ILE A 57 -5.44 -12.90 9.84
N GLU A 58 -6.35 -13.31 8.96
CA GLU A 58 -6.24 -14.53 8.18
C GLU A 58 -5.32 -14.28 6.98
N PRO A 59 -4.27 -15.10 6.79
CA PRO A 59 -3.48 -15.05 5.57
C PRO A 59 -4.38 -15.22 4.34
N PRO A 60 -4.21 -14.42 3.27
CA PRO A 60 -4.95 -14.64 2.03
C PRO A 60 -4.73 -16.05 1.47
N GLY A 61 -5.78 -16.66 0.93
CA GLY A 61 -5.69 -17.94 0.23
C GLY A 61 -4.90 -17.82 -1.08
N SER A 62 -4.42 -18.95 -1.61
CA SER A 62 -3.67 -18.99 -2.87
C SER A 62 -4.52 -18.63 -4.10
N ASP A 63 -5.84 -18.62 -3.94
CA ASP A 63 -6.84 -18.20 -4.93
C ASP A 63 -7.10 -16.69 -4.92
N VAL A 64 -6.56 -15.95 -3.95
CA VAL A 64 -6.63 -14.48 -3.91
C VAL A 64 -5.55 -13.90 -4.83
N PRO A 65 -5.89 -12.97 -5.74
CA PRO A 65 -4.91 -12.30 -6.58
C PRO A 65 -3.78 -11.67 -5.76
N ALA A 66 -2.54 -11.82 -6.22
CA ALA A 66 -1.34 -11.43 -5.45
C ALA A 66 -1.32 -9.93 -5.12
N GLU A 67 -1.82 -9.10 -6.03
CA GLU A 67 -1.96 -7.66 -5.84
C GLU A 67 -2.95 -7.30 -4.74
N TRP A 68 -4.03 -8.07 -4.57
CA TRP A 68 -4.98 -7.91 -3.47
C TRP A 68 -4.42 -8.42 -2.16
N ALA A 69 -3.70 -9.55 -2.19
CA ALA A 69 -3.10 -10.16 -1.02
C ALA A 69 -2.16 -9.19 -0.27
N ARG A 70 -1.50 -8.28 -1.00
CA ARG A 70 -0.61 -7.24 -0.43
C ARG A 70 -1.33 -6.21 0.46
N LEU A 71 -2.65 -6.10 0.37
CA LEU A 71 -3.45 -5.24 1.27
C LEU A 71 -3.63 -5.87 2.65
N SER A 72 -3.44 -7.19 2.80
CA SER A 72 -3.57 -7.89 4.07
C SER A 72 -2.56 -7.37 5.10
N GLY A 73 -3.01 -7.17 6.34
CA GLY A 73 -2.16 -6.69 7.41
C GLY A 73 -2.80 -5.59 8.26
N LYS A 74 -1.96 -4.98 9.09
CA LYS A 74 -2.30 -3.82 9.90
C LYS A 74 -1.66 -2.58 9.29
N TRP A 75 -2.44 -1.53 9.14
CA TRP A 75 -2.03 -0.24 8.62
C TRP A 75 -2.34 0.83 9.64
N GLY A 76 -1.43 1.77 9.84
CA GLY A 76 -1.54 2.77 10.90
C GLY A 76 -0.52 3.89 10.79
N SER A 77 -0.18 4.48 11.95
CA SER A 77 0.78 5.60 12.04
C SER A 77 0.41 6.76 11.11
N ALA A 78 -0.90 7.07 11.07
CA ALA A 78 -1.46 8.10 10.24
C ALA A 78 -2.79 8.61 10.80
N GLY A 79 -3.16 9.83 10.38
CA GLY A 79 -4.45 10.42 10.67
C GLY A 79 -5.09 11.01 9.42
N TRP A 80 -6.42 10.99 9.35
CA TRP A 80 -7.15 11.66 8.28
C TRP A 80 -6.81 13.15 8.25
N ASP A 81 -6.28 13.61 7.11
CA ASP A 81 -5.67 14.93 6.90
C ASP A 81 -4.66 15.32 8.00
N GLY A 82 -3.97 14.33 8.59
CA GLY A 82 -2.99 14.49 9.66
C GLY A 82 -3.58 14.82 11.04
N LYS A 83 -4.90 14.65 11.22
CA LYS A 83 -5.60 15.13 12.43
C LYS A 83 -6.28 14.03 13.23
N TRP A 84 -7.03 13.17 12.56
CA TRP A 84 -7.86 12.16 13.22
C TRP A 84 -7.25 10.77 13.02
N CYS A 85 -6.55 10.28 14.05
CA CYS A 85 -5.81 9.03 13.98
C CYS A 85 -6.69 7.86 13.57
N HIS A 86 -6.13 7.03 12.69
CA HIS A 86 -6.83 5.91 12.10
C HIS A 86 -5.88 4.71 11.96
N ASP A 87 -6.37 3.54 12.35
CA ASP A 87 -5.77 2.25 12.04
C ASP A 87 -6.76 1.41 11.24
N LEU A 88 -6.27 0.69 10.24
CA LEU A 88 -7.04 -0.23 9.42
C LEU A 88 -6.43 -1.62 9.51
N TYR A 89 -7.17 -2.58 10.03
CA TYR A 89 -6.75 -3.98 10.01
C TYR A 89 -7.52 -4.71 8.92
N VAL A 90 -6.83 -5.15 7.87
CA VAL A 90 -7.42 -5.98 6.82
C VAL A 90 -7.39 -7.43 7.30
N LEU A 91 -8.52 -7.89 7.82
CA LEU A 91 -8.64 -9.15 8.54
C LEU A 91 -8.67 -10.37 7.62
N LYS A 92 -9.39 -10.24 6.49
CA LYS A 92 -9.62 -11.34 5.56
C LYS A 92 -9.88 -10.78 4.17
N ILE A 93 -9.33 -11.44 3.16
CA ILE A 93 -9.58 -11.17 1.75
C ILE A 93 -10.05 -12.47 1.10
N ALA A 94 -11.21 -12.47 0.48
CA ALA A 94 -11.73 -13.59 -0.28
C ALA A 94 -11.41 -13.44 -1.78
N ALA A 95 -11.34 -14.56 -2.52
CA ALA A 95 -11.02 -14.57 -3.95
C ALA A 95 -12.05 -13.81 -4.83
N ASN A 96 -13.27 -13.60 -4.32
CA ASN A 96 -14.29 -12.78 -4.99
C ASN A 96 -14.12 -11.26 -4.74
N GLY A 97 -13.05 -10.85 -4.05
CA GLY A 97 -12.74 -9.47 -3.71
C GLY A 97 -13.46 -8.95 -2.46
N GLU A 98 -14.25 -9.76 -1.75
CA GLU A 98 -14.81 -9.35 -0.47
C GLU A 98 -13.73 -9.27 0.60
N VAL A 99 -13.81 -8.24 1.42
CA VAL A 99 -12.83 -7.96 2.48
C VAL A 99 -13.54 -7.73 3.80
N GLU A 100 -13.00 -8.30 4.87
CA GLU A 100 -13.36 -7.92 6.22
C GLU A 100 -12.26 -7.05 6.82
N VAL A 101 -12.66 -5.94 7.45
CA VAL A 101 -11.73 -5.01 8.09
C VAL A 101 -12.14 -4.70 9.52
N MET A 102 -11.17 -4.31 10.34
CA MET A 102 -11.42 -3.45 11.50
C MET A 102 -11.02 -2.03 11.15
N ASP A 103 -11.97 -1.11 11.33
CA ASP A 103 -11.85 0.32 11.11
C ASP A 103 -11.80 1.00 12.50
N LEU A 104 -10.61 1.46 12.91
CA LEU A 104 -10.37 2.01 14.24
C LEU A 104 -10.07 3.51 14.15
N HIS A 105 -10.58 4.27 15.10
CA HIS A 105 -10.36 5.71 15.18
C HIS A 105 -10.10 6.16 16.62
N ALA A 106 -9.17 7.09 16.78
CA ALA A 106 -9.01 7.86 18.01
C ALA A 106 -10.20 8.81 18.22
N PRO A 107 -10.42 9.32 19.44
CA PRO A 107 -11.27 10.48 19.63
C PRO A 107 -10.64 11.70 18.95
N TYR A 108 -11.48 12.57 18.38
CA TYR A 108 -11.06 13.86 17.83
C TYR A 108 -12.14 14.92 18.07
N GLU A 109 -12.00 15.61 19.20
CA GLU A 109 -12.94 16.61 19.72
C GLU A 109 -13.28 17.74 18.73
N PRO A 110 -12.34 18.31 17.94
CA PRO A 110 -12.69 19.39 17.02
C PRO A 110 -13.73 19.01 15.96
N TRP A 111 -13.94 17.71 15.70
CA TRP A 111 -15.00 17.21 14.81
C TRP A 111 -16.05 16.36 15.53
N ALA A 112 -16.08 16.41 16.87
CA ALA A 112 -16.96 15.61 17.71
C ALA A 112 -16.94 14.11 17.34
N LYS A 113 -15.75 13.57 17.02
CA LYS A 113 -15.57 12.16 16.68
C LYS A 113 -15.18 11.38 17.93
N PRO A 114 -16.00 10.43 18.40
CA PRO A 114 -15.60 9.57 19.52
C PRO A 114 -14.55 8.54 19.08
N ALA A 115 -13.91 7.93 20.06
CA ALA A 115 -13.08 6.75 19.86
C ALA A 115 -13.95 5.58 19.38
N THR A 116 -13.55 4.87 18.33
CA THR A 116 -14.35 3.76 17.79
C THR A 116 -13.50 2.61 17.25
N ALA A 117 -14.07 1.41 17.26
CA ALA A 117 -13.56 0.25 16.56
C ALA A 117 -14.73 -0.52 15.95
N PHE A 118 -14.80 -0.57 14.62
CA PHE A 118 -15.88 -1.24 13.91
C PHE A 118 -15.35 -2.35 13.02
N ARG A 119 -15.97 -3.54 13.13
CA ARG A 119 -15.81 -4.56 12.10
C ARG A 119 -16.70 -4.21 10.92
N ARG A 120 -16.12 -4.14 9.72
CA ARG A 120 -16.83 -3.76 8.50
C ARG A 120 -16.52 -4.72 7.36
N LYS A 121 -17.40 -4.72 6.37
CA LYS A 121 -17.17 -5.37 5.07
C LYS A 121 -16.82 -4.31 4.02
N GLY A 122 -15.89 -4.67 3.16
CA GLY A 122 -15.50 -3.90 1.99
C GLY A 122 -15.41 -4.80 0.77
N ARG A 123 -15.02 -4.20 -0.35
CA ARG A 123 -14.75 -4.91 -1.60
C ARG A 123 -13.55 -4.29 -2.30
N ILE A 124 -12.68 -5.13 -2.82
CA ILE A 124 -11.61 -4.72 -3.72
C ILE A 124 -12.16 -4.71 -5.15
N SER A 125 -12.05 -3.58 -5.83
CA SER A 125 -12.41 -3.46 -7.24
C SER A 125 -11.29 -3.98 -8.15
N LYS A 126 -11.58 -4.11 -9.45
CA LYS A 126 -10.64 -4.64 -10.45
C LYS A 126 -9.37 -3.79 -10.62
N ASP A 127 -9.42 -2.52 -10.22
CA ASP A 127 -8.28 -1.59 -10.16
C ASP A 127 -7.40 -1.79 -8.90
N GLY A 128 -7.75 -2.74 -8.02
CA GLY A 128 -7.00 -3.03 -6.80
C GLY A 128 -7.34 -2.11 -5.62
N HIS A 129 -8.36 -1.26 -5.74
CA HIS A 129 -8.77 -0.35 -4.67
C HIS A 129 -9.75 -1.04 -3.72
N LEU A 130 -9.44 -1.02 -2.41
CA LEU A 130 -10.34 -1.48 -1.36
C LEU A 130 -11.34 -0.37 -1.01
N ARG A 131 -12.63 -0.63 -1.20
CA ARG A 131 -13.71 0.27 -0.80
C ARG A 131 -14.49 -0.28 0.39
N VAL A 132 -14.66 0.54 1.42
CA VAL A 132 -15.45 0.25 2.62
C VAL A 132 -16.52 1.34 2.77
N ALA A 133 -17.79 0.96 2.69
CA ALA A 133 -18.91 1.88 2.80
C ALA A 133 -19.70 1.65 4.09
N HIS A 134 -20.10 2.72 4.78
CA HIS A 134 -21.02 2.65 5.91
C HIS A 134 -21.88 3.90 5.99
N GLY A 135 -23.20 3.74 5.87
CA GLY A 135 -24.12 4.87 5.76
C GLY A 135 -23.73 5.79 4.60
N ALA A 136 -23.59 7.09 4.86
CA ALA A 136 -23.16 8.08 3.88
C ALA A 136 -21.63 8.21 3.71
N VAL A 137 -20.85 7.38 4.41
CA VAL A 137 -19.39 7.43 4.37
C VAL A 137 -18.83 6.35 3.47
N VAL A 138 -17.86 6.75 2.64
CA VAL A 138 -17.08 5.83 1.81
C VAL A 138 -15.61 6.08 2.06
N SER A 139 -14.90 5.05 2.52
CA SER A 139 -13.45 5.02 2.50
C SER A 139 -12.96 4.15 1.34
N GLU A 140 -11.94 4.62 0.64
CA GLU A 140 -11.26 3.94 -0.45
C GLU A 140 -9.78 3.90 -0.14
N TYR A 141 -9.14 2.75 -0.33
CA TYR A 141 -7.73 2.52 -0.03
C TYR A 141 -7.01 1.84 -1.18
N TRP A 142 -5.76 2.20 -1.43
CA TRP A 142 -4.91 1.56 -2.43
C TRP A 142 -3.46 1.52 -1.96
N LEU A 143 -2.71 0.54 -2.46
CA LEU A 143 -1.32 0.35 -2.09
C LEU A 143 -0.41 0.98 -3.14
N GLU A 144 0.45 1.89 -2.71
CA GLU A 144 1.43 2.57 -3.56
C GLU A 144 2.71 2.77 -2.77
N ASN A 145 3.87 2.47 -3.36
CA ASN A 145 5.19 2.68 -2.73
C ASN A 145 5.33 2.11 -1.30
N GLY A 146 4.66 0.98 -1.01
CA GLY A 146 4.71 0.32 0.30
C GLY A 146 3.85 0.99 1.40
N ARG A 147 3.07 2.01 1.05
CA ARG A 147 2.11 2.67 1.95
C ARG A 147 0.69 2.40 1.49
N LEU A 148 -0.23 2.35 2.45
CA LEU A 148 -1.66 2.28 2.16
C LEU A 148 -2.21 3.69 2.12
N TYR A 149 -2.47 4.19 0.93
CA TYR A 149 -3.14 5.46 0.72
C TYR A 149 -4.64 5.28 0.88
N GLY A 150 -5.34 6.35 1.25
CA GLY A 150 -6.79 6.33 1.29
C GLY A 150 -7.45 7.69 1.19
N LEU A 151 -8.71 7.64 0.75
CA LEU A 151 -9.64 8.76 0.72
C LEU A 151 -10.87 8.40 1.53
N ARG A 152 -11.31 9.30 2.39
CA ARG A 152 -12.59 9.19 3.10
C ARG A 152 -13.51 10.30 2.63
N LYS A 153 -14.65 9.92 2.05
CA LYS A 153 -15.73 10.82 1.65
C LYS A 153 -16.84 10.77 2.69
N GLU A 154 -17.22 11.92 3.22
CA GLU A 154 -18.29 12.08 4.21
C GLU A 154 -19.01 13.41 3.92
N GLY A 155 -20.26 13.34 3.48
CA GLY A 155 -20.98 14.50 2.95
C GLY A 155 -20.29 15.07 1.71
N SER A 156 -20.05 16.39 1.69
CA SER A 156 -19.27 17.08 0.65
C SER A 156 -17.75 17.08 0.92
N GLY A 157 -17.33 16.59 2.09
CA GLY A 157 -15.93 16.58 2.50
C GLY A 157 -15.16 15.36 1.97
N GLN A 158 -13.86 15.55 1.74
CA GLN A 158 -12.92 14.48 1.46
C GLN A 158 -11.66 14.64 2.30
N LEU A 159 -11.31 13.61 3.06
CA LEU A 159 -10.08 13.51 3.84
C LEU A 159 -9.11 12.54 3.15
N ARG A 160 -7.81 12.76 3.35
CA ARG A 160 -6.73 11.94 2.80
C ARG A 160 -5.98 11.23 3.93
N ILE A 161 -5.38 10.09 3.61
CA ILE A 161 -4.47 9.40 4.53
C ILE A 161 -3.43 8.60 3.74
N ALA A 162 -2.22 8.49 4.29
CA ALA A 162 -1.19 7.56 3.87
C ALA A 162 -0.67 6.85 5.13
N MET A 163 -0.88 5.54 5.17
CA MET A 163 -0.64 4.70 6.34
C MET A 163 0.59 3.84 6.12
N LEU A 164 1.31 3.59 7.20
CA LEU A 164 2.47 2.70 7.22
C LEU A 164 2.05 1.30 7.65
N PRO A 165 2.74 0.25 7.16
CA PRO A 165 2.54 -1.10 7.68
C PRO A 165 2.95 -1.15 9.15
N ARG A 166 2.07 -1.65 10.01
CA ARG A 166 2.35 -1.85 11.43
C ARG A 166 2.98 -3.23 11.60
N VAL A 167 4.30 -3.27 11.54
CA VAL A 167 5.06 -4.42 12.06
C VAL A 167 4.84 -4.47 13.57
N ASN A 168 4.39 -5.61 14.11
CA ASN A 168 4.28 -5.78 15.55
C ASN A 168 5.67 -5.59 16.18
N SER A 169 5.95 -4.42 16.74
CA SER A 169 7.20 -4.11 17.44
C SER A 169 7.28 -4.74 18.84
N LYS A 170 6.25 -5.48 19.27
CA LYS A 170 6.20 -6.17 20.58
C LYS A 170 6.55 -7.66 20.52
N LEU A 171 7.48 -8.06 19.65
CA LEU A 171 8.04 -9.43 19.63
C LEU A 171 9.56 -9.48 19.94
N PHE A 172 10.10 -8.42 20.56
CA PHE A 172 11.44 -8.42 21.15
C PHE A 172 11.37 -7.90 22.58
#